data_AF-A0A0U3S3X6-F1
#
_entry.id   AF-A0A0U3S3X6-F1
#
_cell.length_a   1.000
_cell.length_b   1.000
_cell.length_c   1.000
_cell.angle_alpha   90.00
_cell.angle_beta   90.00
_cell.angle_gamma   90.00
#
_symmetry.space_group_name_H-M   'P 1'
#
loop_
_entity.id
_entity.type
_entity.pdbx_description
1 polymer ?
#
loop_
_entity_poly.entity_id
_entity_poly.type
_entity_poly.pdbx_seq_one_letter_code
_entity_poly.pdbx_strand_id
1 'polypeptide(L)'
;MVDNSLMPLLIVLTPILGTVTFVAIMIKRYLDNYIPLKVIVRHKGDKTELIIQTKRKTTHINIGNFRIKEHREVLRWRTNGLGFGRYRLGKYTGKYGEVVSYAISDSGLLIDDIDGKRYYLAFDNIHEVIDAILDNSIKEKVIEVRK
;
A
#
# COMPACT_ATOMS: atom_id res chain seq x y z
N MET A 1 -34.71 35.48 -2.90
CA MET A 1 -35.68 34.38 -2.76
C MET A 1 -34.98 33.11 -3.18
N VAL A 2 -34.69 32.22 -2.23
CA VAL A 2 -34.21 30.87 -2.57
C VAL A 2 -35.46 30.12 -3.05
N ASP A 3 -35.47 29.67 -4.30
CA ASP A 3 -36.63 28.98 -4.86
C ASP A 3 -37.03 27.80 -3.96
N ASN A 4 -38.30 27.80 -3.51
CA ASN A 4 -38.90 26.78 -2.66
C ASN A 4 -38.89 25.36 -3.29
N SER A 5 -38.42 25.23 -4.54
CA SER A 5 -38.22 23.96 -5.26
C SER A 5 -36.92 23.23 -4.90
N LEU A 6 -35.92 23.89 -4.32
CA LEU A 6 -34.62 23.30 -3.96
C LEU A 6 -34.60 22.65 -2.57
N MET A 7 -35.46 23.12 -1.67
CA MET A 7 -35.59 22.62 -0.28
C MET A 7 -35.96 21.12 -0.21
N PRO A 8 -36.95 20.62 -0.98
CA PRO A 8 -37.27 19.20 -1.03
C PRO A 8 -36.13 18.34 -1.55
N LEU A 9 -35.40 18.85 -2.56
CA LEU A 9 -34.25 18.16 -3.16
C LEU A 9 -33.11 18.00 -2.15
N LEU A 10 -32.82 19.06 -1.38
CA LEU A 10 -31.84 19.04 -0.29
C LEU A 10 -32.23 18.03 0.79
N ILE A 11 -33.49 18.00 1.24
CA ILE A 11 -33.96 17.06 2.28
C ILE A 11 -33.77 15.60 1.84
N VAL A 12 -33.99 15.30 0.56
CA VAL A 12 -33.81 13.94 -0.01
C VAL A 12 -32.33 13.60 -0.24
N LEU A 13 -31.53 14.56 -0.72
CA LEU A 13 -30.11 14.33 -1.02
C LEU A 13 -29.22 14.28 0.23
N THR A 14 -29.55 15.02 1.29
CA THR A 14 -28.75 15.09 2.52
C THR A 14 -28.50 13.72 3.17
N PRO A 15 -29.50 12.84 3.38
CA PRO A 15 -29.25 11.50 3.94
C PRO A 15 -28.42 10.62 3.01
N ILE A 16 -28.56 10.78 1.68
CA ILE A 16 -27.76 10.05 0.69
C ILE A 16 -26.29 10.49 0.78
N LEU A 17 -26.04 11.81 0.73
CA LEU A 17 -24.70 12.38 0.86
C LEU A 17 -24.06 12.03 2.21
N GLY A 18 -24.83 12.06 3.30
CA GLY A 18 -24.39 11.66 4.62
C GLY A 18 -23.96 10.19 4.66
N THR A 19 -24.76 9.29 4.08
CA THR A 19 -24.45 7.86 4.01
C THR A 19 -23.19 7.60 3.17
N VAL A 20 -23.10 8.21 1.98
CA VAL A 20 -21.93 8.07 1.10
C VAL A 20 -20.66 8.57 1.79
N THR A 21 -20.73 9.72 2.47
CA THR A 21 -19.59 10.28 3.20
C THR A 21 -19.17 9.37 4.35
N PHE A 22 -20.13 8.86 5.13
CA PHE A 22 -19.86 7.94 6.23
C PHE A 22 -19.18 6.66 5.75
N VAL A 23 -19.69 6.05 4.68
CA VAL A 23 -19.11 4.84 4.08
C VAL A 23 -17.69 5.11 3.56
N ALA A 24 -17.47 6.25 2.88
CA ALA A 24 -16.15 6.64 2.40
C ALA A 24 -15.13 6.80 3.55
N ILE A 25 -15.54 7.41 4.66
CA ILE A 25 -14.71 7.54 5.87
C ILE A 25 -14.36 6.16 6.45
N MET A 26 -15.32 5.25 6.54
CA MET A 26 -15.10 3.90 7.08
C MET A 26 -14.16 3.08 6.20
N ILE A 27 -14.30 3.14 4.87
CA ILE A 27 -13.39 2.51 3.91
C ILE A 27 -11.97 3.07 4.07
N LYS A 28 -11.83 4.39 4.14
CA LYS A 28 -10.52 5.03 4.34
C LYS A 28 -9.87 4.59 5.64
N ARG A 29 -10.61 4.62 6.76
CA ARG A 29 -10.12 4.16 8.07
C ARG A 29 -9.66 2.71 8.03
N TYR A 30 -10.40 1.86 7.33
CA TYR A 30 -10.00 0.47 7.14
C TYR A 30 -8.70 0.36 6.35
N LEU A 31 -8.57 1.06 5.22
CA LEU A 31 -7.36 1.07 4.38
C LEU A 31 -6.14 1.58 5.16
N ASP A 32 -6.31 2.62 5.96
CA ASP A 32 -5.27 3.21 6.82
C ASP A 32 -4.64 2.21 7.79
N ASN A 33 -5.33 1.12 8.13
CA ASN A 33 -4.79 0.07 9.00
C ASN A 33 -3.77 -0.85 8.32
N TYR A 34 -3.76 -0.88 6.99
CA TYR A 34 -2.88 -1.73 6.19
C TYR A 34 -1.74 -0.97 5.52
N ILE A 35 -1.76 0.37 5.58
CA ILE A 35 -0.63 1.15 5.08
C ILE A 35 0.60 0.85 5.93
N PRO A 36 1.76 0.60 5.31
CA PRO A 36 3.04 0.59 5.99
C PRO A 36 3.23 1.90 6.77
N LEU A 37 3.45 1.80 8.08
CA LEU A 37 3.85 2.93 8.94
C LEU A 37 5.37 3.03 9.01
N LYS A 38 6.02 1.88 9.05
CA LYS A 38 7.46 1.75 9.20
C LYS A 38 7.94 0.56 8.39
N VAL A 39 9.02 0.75 7.66
CA VAL A 39 9.75 -0.30 6.95
C VAL A 39 11.14 -0.37 7.54
N ILE A 40 11.54 -1.55 8.00
CA ILE A 40 12.87 -1.80 8.55
C ILE A 40 13.60 -2.67 7.53
N VAL A 41 14.77 -2.21 7.11
CA VAL A 41 15.69 -3.00 6.29
C VAL A 41 16.80 -3.49 7.19
N ARG A 42 17.01 -4.80 7.23
CA ARG A 42 18.02 -5.43 8.08
C ARG A 42 18.92 -6.34 7.26
N HIS A 43 20.22 -6.13 7.35
CA HIS A 43 21.23 -6.96 6.73
C HIS A 43 21.81 -7.93 7.77
N LYS A 44 21.74 -9.23 7.47
CA LYS A 44 22.29 -10.33 8.29
C LYS A 44 23.25 -11.14 7.43
N GLY A 45 24.51 -10.69 7.37
CA GLY A 45 25.49 -11.24 6.40
C GLY A 45 25.01 -10.97 4.97
N ASP A 46 24.94 -12.01 4.15
CA ASP A 46 24.52 -11.91 2.75
C ASP A 46 22.99 -11.87 2.56
N LYS A 47 22.22 -11.84 3.65
CA LYS A 47 20.75 -11.86 3.61
C LYS A 47 20.18 -10.50 4.00
N THR A 48 19.23 -10.02 3.21
CA THR A 48 18.46 -8.81 3.51
C THR A 48 17.03 -9.17 3.91
N GLU A 49 16.63 -8.76 5.10
CA GLU A 49 15.28 -8.92 5.65
C GLU A 49 14.57 -7.57 5.62
N LEU A 50 13.34 -7.55 5.10
CA LEU A 50 12.46 -6.40 5.10
C LEU A 50 11.29 -6.63 6.04
N ILE A 51 11.15 -5.77 7.04
CA ILE A 51 10.09 -5.85 8.06
C ILE A 51 9.14 -4.68 7.84
N ILE A 52 7.91 -4.99 7.46
CA ILE A 52 6.85 -4.01 7.22
C ILE A 52 5.92 -3.99 8.42
N GLN A 53 5.86 -2.85 9.10
CA GLN A 53 4.94 -2.63 10.20
C GLN A 53 3.75 -1.80 9.72
N THR A 54 2.55 -2.34 9.87
CA THR A 54 1.28 -1.63 9.69
C THR A 54 0.57 -1.54 11.04
N LYS A 55 -0.53 -0.76 11.15
CA LYS A 55 -1.35 -0.76 12.39
C LYS A 55 -1.92 -2.13 12.70
N ARG A 56 -2.19 -2.93 11.67
CA ARG A 56 -2.83 -4.25 11.81
C ARG A 56 -1.84 -5.35 12.15
N LYS A 57 -0.65 -5.34 11.53
CA LYS A 57 0.31 -6.44 11.65
C LYS A 57 1.73 -6.03 11.28
N THR A 58 2.68 -6.85 11.72
CA THR A 58 4.07 -6.84 11.24
C THR A 58 4.26 -8.00 10.26
N THR A 59 4.88 -7.74 9.11
CA THR A 59 5.20 -8.75 8.09
C THR A 59 6.70 -8.78 7.86
N HIS A 60 7.30 -9.97 7.88
CA HIS A 60 8.71 -10.20 7.61
C HIS A 60 8.86 -10.81 6.23
N ILE A 61 9.79 -10.29 5.43
CA ILE A 61 10.05 -10.73 4.06
C ILE A 61 11.56 -10.89 3.91
N ASN A 62 12.02 -12.06 3.48
CA ASN A 62 13.44 -12.24 3.16
C ASN A 62 13.64 -11.94 1.68
N ILE A 63 14.41 -10.91 1.35
CA ILE A 63 14.59 -10.48 -0.04
C ILE A 63 15.49 -11.49 -0.75
N GLY A 64 14.95 -12.21 -1.73
CA GLY A 64 15.73 -12.98 -2.69
C GLY A 64 16.10 -12.15 -3.92
N ASN A 65 15.16 -11.37 -4.44
CA ASN A 65 15.38 -10.42 -5.53
C ASN A 65 14.42 -9.24 -5.40
N PHE A 66 14.76 -8.08 -5.98
CA PHE A 66 13.85 -6.94 -6.04
C PHE A 66 14.02 -6.15 -7.34
N ARG A 67 12.96 -5.47 -7.76
CA ARG A 67 12.93 -4.64 -8.98
C ARG A 67 12.05 -3.43 -8.78
N ILE A 68 12.49 -2.29 -9.30
CA ILE A 68 11.67 -1.06 -9.32
C ILE A 68 10.66 -1.19 -10.46
N LYS A 69 9.37 -1.00 -10.15
CA LYS A 69 8.26 -1.19 -11.10
C LYS A 69 7.10 -0.23 -10.86
N GLU A 70 6.41 0.11 -11.94
CA GLU A 70 5.14 0.83 -11.87
C GLU A 70 3.99 -0.11 -11.48
N HIS A 71 2.98 0.43 -10.81
CA HIS A 71 1.83 -0.35 -10.36
C HIS A 71 1.08 -0.99 -11.54
N ARG A 72 1.04 -0.34 -12.71
CA ARG A 72 0.34 -0.86 -13.90
C ARG A 72 0.99 -2.11 -14.48
N GLU A 73 2.30 -2.25 -14.30
CA GLU A 73 3.03 -3.44 -14.73
C GLU A 73 2.76 -4.64 -13.81
N VAL A 74 2.53 -4.38 -12.53
CA VAL A 74 2.46 -5.40 -11.47
C VAL A 74 1.02 -5.77 -11.13
N LEU A 75 0.16 -4.78 -10.90
CA LEU A 75 -1.20 -4.91 -10.40
C LEU A 75 -2.20 -4.83 -11.55
N ARG A 76 -2.53 -5.98 -12.17
CA ARG A 76 -3.53 -6.04 -13.26
C ARG A 76 -4.91 -6.43 -12.77
N TRP A 77 -5.05 -7.64 -12.25
CA TRP A 77 -6.33 -8.22 -11.86
C TRP A 77 -6.36 -8.41 -10.35
N ARG A 78 -7.37 -7.85 -9.69
CA ARG A 78 -7.54 -7.97 -8.24
C ARG A 78 -8.22 -9.31 -7.93
N THR A 79 -7.58 -10.15 -7.13
CA THR A 79 -8.13 -11.45 -6.71
C THR A 79 -8.69 -11.39 -5.30
N ASN A 80 -8.06 -10.63 -4.39
CA ASN A 80 -8.57 -10.42 -3.04
C ASN A 80 -7.98 -9.15 -2.42
N GLY A 81 -8.70 -8.02 -2.51
CA GLY A 81 -8.19 -6.74 -2.02
C GLY A 81 -9.20 -5.61 -2.04
N LEU A 82 -8.77 -4.42 -1.61
CA LEU A 82 -9.54 -3.20 -1.57
C LEU A 82 -8.79 -2.09 -2.30
N GLY A 83 -9.52 -1.23 -3.01
CA GLY A 83 -8.93 -0.06 -3.65
C GLY A 83 -9.84 1.16 -3.59
N PHE A 84 -9.24 2.30 -3.33
CA PHE A 84 -9.91 3.59 -3.18
C PHE A 84 -8.90 4.69 -3.50
N GLY A 85 -9.16 5.55 -4.49
CA GLY A 85 -8.16 6.53 -4.94
C GLY A 85 -6.82 5.87 -5.27
N ARG A 86 -5.75 6.28 -4.59
CA ARG A 86 -4.38 5.72 -4.77
C ARG A 86 -4.13 4.42 -4.00
N TYR A 87 -5.01 4.05 -3.07
CA TYR A 87 -4.88 2.82 -2.30
C TYR A 87 -5.11 1.59 -3.18
N ARG A 88 -4.15 0.66 -3.18
CA ARG A 88 -4.21 -0.61 -3.89
C ARG A 88 -3.69 -1.69 -2.95
N LEU A 89 -4.56 -2.14 -2.05
CA LEU A 89 -4.21 -3.07 -0.97
C LEU A 89 -4.77 -4.47 -1.26
N GLY A 90 -3.98 -5.51 -1.00
CA GLY A 90 -4.41 -6.91 -1.14
C GLY A 90 -3.70 -7.68 -2.24
N LYS A 91 -4.27 -8.81 -2.65
CA LYS A 91 -3.71 -9.76 -3.62
C LYS A 91 -4.16 -9.43 -5.04
N TYR A 92 -3.20 -9.42 -5.96
CA TYR A 92 -3.38 -9.15 -7.38
C TYR A 92 -2.69 -10.24 -8.19
N THR A 93 -3.10 -10.42 -9.43
CA THR A 93 -2.38 -11.20 -10.45
C THR A 93 -2.06 -10.30 -11.64
N GLY A 94 -0.88 -10.48 -12.23
CA GLY A 94 -0.38 -9.64 -13.33
C GLY A 94 0.74 -10.31 -14.12
N LYS A 95 1.56 -9.50 -14.81
CA LYS A 95 2.68 -9.99 -15.64
C LYS A 95 3.69 -10.81 -14.83
N TYR A 96 3.79 -10.51 -13.54
CA TYR A 96 4.70 -11.16 -12.60
C TYR A 96 3.98 -12.19 -11.71
N GLY A 97 2.83 -12.73 -12.15
CA GLY A 97 2.05 -13.70 -11.38
C GLY A 97 1.29 -13.06 -10.21
N GLU A 98 1.05 -13.85 -9.16
CA GLU A 98 0.34 -13.39 -7.96
C GLU A 98 1.23 -12.55 -7.03
N VAL A 99 0.74 -11.41 -6.57
CA VAL A 99 1.47 -10.41 -5.79
C VAL A 99 0.60 -9.85 -4.66
N VAL A 100 1.17 -9.71 -3.47
CA VAL A 100 0.56 -8.99 -2.34
C VAL A 100 0.99 -7.53 -2.38
N SER A 101 0.04 -6.60 -2.45
CA SER A 101 0.31 -5.17 -2.61
C SER A 101 -0.06 -4.35 -1.38
N TYR A 102 0.82 -3.40 -1.06
CA TYR A 102 0.62 -2.33 -0.08
C TYR A 102 0.83 -0.94 -0.71
N ALA A 103 0.24 -0.72 -1.90
CA ALA A 103 0.52 0.45 -2.70
C ALA A 103 -0.39 1.64 -2.39
N ILE A 104 0.22 2.81 -2.17
CA ILE A 104 -0.40 4.15 -2.08
C ILE A 104 0.22 5.15 -3.08
N SER A 105 1.29 4.74 -3.78
CA SER A 105 1.93 5.47 -4.88
C SER A 105 1.82 4.69 -6.20
N ASP A 106 2.13 5.34 -7.32
CA ASP A 106 2.09 4.76 -8.65
C ASP A 106 3.38 4.00 -9.03
N SER A 107 4.50 4.27 -8.35
CA SER A 107 5.78 3.58 -8.48
C SER A 107 6.19 2.92 -7.17
N GLY A 108 6.91 1.80 -7.27
CA GLY A 108 7.23 1.01 -6.10
C GLY A 108 8.24 -0.10 -6.36
N LEU A 109 8.42 -0.92 -5.34
CA LEU A 109 9.37 -2.01 -5.25
C LEU A 109 8.62 -3.34 -5.32
N LEU A 110 8.87 -4.10 -6.39
CA LEU A 110 8.49 -5.50 -6.48
C LEU A 110 9.56 -6.36 -5.81
N ILE A 111 9.17 -7.20 -4.87
CA ILE A 111 10.07 -8.03 -4.05
C ILE A 111 9.68 -9.49 -4.27
N ASP A 112 10.66 -10.29 -4.64
CA ASP A 112 10.58 -11.75 -4.62
C ASP A 112 11.17 -12.23 -3.29
N ASP A 113 10.31 -12.82 -2.46
CA ASP A 113 10.68 -13.48 -1.22
C ASP A 113 11.41 -14.79 -1.52
N ILE A 114 12.31 -15.21 -0.63
CA ILE A 114 13.04 -16.48 -0.77
C ILE A 114 12.07 -17.68 -0.82
N ASP A 115 10.92 -17.56 -0.14
CA ASP A 115 9.85 -18.57 -0.13
C ASP A 115 8.97 -18.55 -1.41
N GLY A 116 9.34 -17.76 -2.43
CA GLY A 116 8.62 -17.65 -3.70
C GLY A 116 7.37 -16.77 -3.67
N LYS A 117 7.07 -16.13 -2.54
CA LYS A 117 6.00 -15.11 -2.45
C LYS A 117 6.46 -13.81 -3.07
N ARG A 118 5.51 -13.05 -3.63
CA ARG A 118 5.79 -11.73 -4.19
C ARG A 118 5.06 -10.63 -3.47
N TYR A 119 5.76 -9.53 -3.23
CA TYR A 119 5.23 -8.35 -2.58
C TYR A 119 5.47 -7.11 -3.43
N TYR A 120 4.53 -6.16 -3.42
CA TYR A 120 4.68 -4.88 -4.08
C TYR A 120 4.43 -3.74 -3.11
N LEU A 121 5.48 -2.95 -2.84
CA LEU A 121 5.47 -1.82 -1.91
C LEU A 121 5.59 -0.52 -2.69
N ALA A 122 4.63 0.38 -2.52
CA ALA A 122 4.67 1.68 -3.20
C ALA A 122 4.17 2.76 -2.26
N PHE A 123 5.06 3.65 -1.83
CA PHE A 123 4.78 4.81 -0.99
C PHE A 123 5.80 5.92 -1.28
N ASP A 124 5.55 7.13 -0.79
CA ASP A 124 6.24 8.34 -1.26
C ASP A 124 7.77 8.30 -1.09
N ASN A 125 8.25 7.82 0.06
CA ASN A 125 9.68 7.69 0.33
C ASN A 125 10.23 6.26 0.12
N ILE A 126 9.69 5.52 -0.85
CA ILE A 126 10.17 4.17 -1.17
C ILE A 126 11.66 4.14 -1.61
N HIS A 127 12.18 5.25 -2.15
CA HIS A 127 13.58 5.37 -2.52
C HIS A 127 14.52 5.17 -1.32
N GLU A 128 14.13 5.62 -0.12
CA GLU A 128 14.94 5.41 1.09
C GLU A 128 15.10 3.93 1.43
N VAL A 129 14.09 3.11 1.10
CA VAL A 129 14.12 1.64 1.26
C VAL A 129 15.04 1.02 0.23
N ILE A 130 14.97 1.49 -1.02
CA ILE A 130 15.83 1.00 -2.11
C ILE A 130 17.30 1.28 -1.76
N ASP A 131 17.61 2.50 -1.34
CA ASP A 131 18.96 2.89 -0.93
C ASP A 131 19.45 2.05 0.25
N ALA A 132 18.56 1.79 1.22
CA ALA A 132 18.87 0.94 2.37
C ALA A 132 19.18 -0.50 1.96
N ILE A 133 18.41 -1.07 1.02
CA ILE A 133 18.63 -2.45 0.54
C ILE A 133 19.95 -2.56 -0.24
N LEU A 134 20.36 -1.51 -0.94
CA LEU A 134 21.61 -1.49 -1.71
C LEU A 134 22.84 -1.22 -0.83
N ASP A 135 22.66 -0.52 0.29
CA ASP A 135 23.75 -0.19 1.21
C ASP A 135 24.01 -1.30 2.24
N ASN A 136 24.80 -2.29 1.83
CA ASN A 136 25.20 -3.41 2.68
C ASN A 136 26.10 -3.02 3.87
N SER A 137 26.54 -1.76 3.99
CA SER A 137 27.29 -1.30 5.16
C SER A 137 26.38 -1.12 6.39
N ILE A 138 25.08 -0.96 6.16
CA ILE A 138 24.10 -0.70 7.21
C ILE A 138 23.55 -2.02 7.73
N LYS A 139 23.72 -2.29 9.03
CA LYS A 139 23.14 -3.49 9.65
C LYS A 139 21.62 -3.44 9.75
N GLU A 140 21.09 -2.28 10.12
CA GLU A 140 19.65 -2.05 10.24
C GLU A 140 19.33 -0.58 9.99
N LYS A 141 18.34 -0.31 9.13
CA LYS A 141 17.78 1.02 8.90
C LYS A 141 16.29 1.01 9.12
N VAL A 142 15.82 1.95 9.92
CA VAL A 142 14.40 2.20 10.15
C VAL A 142 13.96 3.36 9.26
N ILE A 143 12.90 3.13 8.47
CA ILE A 143 12.33 4.13 7.57
C ILE A 143 10.87 4.32 7.95
N GLU A 144 10.53 5.52 8.40
CA GLU A 144 9.13 5.91 8.64
C GLU A 144 8.48 6.32 7.33
N VAL A 145 7.27 5.81 7.09
CA VAL A 145 6.54 6.08 5.85
C VAL A 145 5.84 7.43 5.98
N ARG A 146 6.17 8.33 5.06
CA ARG A 146 5.58 9.67 5.01
C ARG A 146 4.19 9.60 4.35
N LYS A 147 3.28 10.45 4.83
CA LYS A 147 1.89 10.54 4.36
C LYS A 147 1.73 11.50 3.21
#